data_AF-A0A6L4AYP2-F1
#
_entry.id   AF-A0A6L4AYP2-F1
#
_cell.length_a   1.000
_cell.length_b   1.000
_cell.length_c   1.000
_cell.angle_alpha   90.00
_cell.angle_beta   90.00
_cell.angle_gamma   90.00
#
_symmetry.space_group_name_H-M   'P 1'
#
loop_
_entity.id
_entity.type
_entity.pdbx_description
1 polymer ?
#
loop_
_entity_poly.entity_id
_entity_poly.type
_entity_poly.pdbx_seq_one_letter_code
_entity_poly.pdbx_strand_id
1 'polypeptide(L)'
;GVAAGLSQAQAGIAAAAFGAAAAASGSTAQVAAGAQTIAFGYIKPDIQARGATSSFVQASGKAAALQGFFTRFLFNCDQWDGYNAERKDLMAHLKSAGIRNVVALTGDLHCFDAGVVMDDHDAASPQPVMVDLVTAGMSSESLFTFYADAVGAVSPDLATLIYYPLSVPVSGVGTLNLRFNLFDYTMAGSPPTLDSLAEQARVRVRSGLAALGVPEAALDATTSAVLAGLKADPAFSTQLLGLAQQLAGISKNPWIKWASTDAQGYGVVTITPDGLNCVFKTLNRLAGNQAPANVIARTLTASIPVNAAAVTMSGD
;
A
#
# COMPACT_ATOMS: atom_id res chain seq x y z
N GLY A 1 0.30 34.23 -22.19
CA GLY A 1 0.71 34.15 -20.78
C GLY A 1 1.59 35.31 -20.39
N VAL A 2 2.89 35.25 -20.70
CA VAL A 2 3.88 36.27 -20.29
C VAL A 2 3.59 37.66 -20.86
N ALA A 3 3.24 37.75 -22.15
CA ALA A 3 2.81 39.00 -22.77
C ALA A 3 1.51 39.61 -22.17
N ALA A 4 0.78 38.84 -21.36
CA ALA A 4 -0.43 39.27 -20.65
C ALA A 4 -0.17 39.54 -19.15
N GLY A 5 1.10 39.69 -18.73
CA GLY A 5 1.48 40.07 -17.37
C GLY A 5 1.72 38.91 -16.40
N LEU A 6 1.62 37.65 -16.84
CA LEU A 6 2.01 36.50 -16.02
C LEU A 6 3.53 36.36 -15.93
N SER A 7 4.05 35.94 -14.77
CA SER A 7 5.42 35.44 -14.70
C SER A 7 5.60 34.21 -15.59
N GLN A 8 6.85 33.88 -15.95
CA GLN A 8 7.14 32.69 -16.75
C GLN A 8 6.63 31.40 -16.10
N ALA A 9 6.74 31.28 -14.77
CA ALA A 9 6.21 30.14 -14.02
C ALA A 9 4.68 30.06 -14.12
N GLN A 10 3.97 31.17 -13.90
CA GLN A 10 2.50 31.21 -14.02
C GLN A 10 2.02 30.91 -15.44
N ALA A 11 2.72 31.41 -16.45
CA ALA A 11 2.42 31.12 -17.84
C ALA A 11 2.63 29.63 -18.18
N GLY A 12 3.66 28.99 -17.62
CA GLY A 12 3.92 27.56 -17.74
C GLY A 12 2.81 26.71 -17.12
N ILE A 13 2.38 27.04 -15.90
CA ILE A 13 1.27 26.35 -15.21
C ILE A 13 -0.02 26.46 -16.03
N ALA A 14 -0.35 27.66 -16.51
CA ALA A 14 -1.55 27.91 -17.29
C ALA A 14 -1.54 27.11 -18.62
N ALA A 15 -0.40 27.05 -19.30
CA ALA A 15 -0.25 26.27 -20.53
C ALA A 15 -0.39 24.76 -20.27
N ALA A 16 0.22 24.24 -19.21
CA ALA A 16 0.11 22.83 -18.84
C ALA A 16 -1.34 22.43 -18.50
N ALA A 17 -2.01 23.23 -17.68
CA ALA A 17 -3.40 23.00 -17.31
C ALA A 17 -4.34 23.07 -18.52
N PHE A 18 -4.13 24.04 -19.41
CA PHE A 18 -4.88 24.14 -20.67
C PHE A 18 -4.64 22.93 -21.57
N GLY A 19 -3.39 22.48 -21.71
CA GLY A 19 -3.04 21.30 -22.52
C GLY A 19 -3.72 20.03 -22.00
N ALA A 20 -3.69 19.80 -20.69
CA ALA A 20 -4.38 18.66 -20.06
C ALA A 20 -5.90 18.74 -20.24
N ALA A 21 -6.49 19.92 -20.07
CA ALA A 21 -7.91 20.13 -20.31
C ALA A 21 -8.27 19.90 -21.78
N ALA A 22 -7.50 20.42 -22.74
CA ALA A 22 -7.75 20.27 -24.16
C ALA A 22 -7.68 18.81 -24.65
N ALA A 23 -6.93 17.95 -23.97
CA ALA A 23 -6.84 16.52 -24.26
C ALA A 23 -8.05 15.72 -23.74
N ALA A 24 -8.86 16.28 -22.84
CA ALA A 24 -10.04 15.63 -22.30
C ALA A 24 -11.31 15.98 -23.09
N SER A 25 -12.27 15.05 -23.10
CA SER A 25 -13.56 15.21 -23.77
C SER A 25 -14.68 15.50 -22.77
N GLY A 26 -15.42 16.59 -23.01
CA GLY A 26 -16.54 17.01 -22.16
C GLY A 26 -16.11 17.91 -21.00
N SER A 27 -16.90 18.95 -20.75
CA SER A 27 -16.55 20.05 -19.84
C SER A 27 -16.10 19.60 -18.44
N THR A 28 -16.80 18.63 -17.84
CA THR A 28 -16.45 18.08 -16.52
C THR A 28 -15.05 17.45 -16.52
N ALA A 29 -14.73 16.64 -17.52
CA ALA A 29 -13.42 15.98 -17.63
C ALA A 29 -12.30 16.99 -17.91
N GLN A 30 -12.58 18.00 -18.73
CA GLN A 30 -11.65 19.10 -19.02
C GLN A 30 -11.30 19.90 -17.77
N VAL A 31 -12.32 20.29 -16.99
CA VAL A 31 -12.13 20.98 -15.71
C VAL A 31 -11.32 20.10 -14.74
N ALA A 32 -11.67 18.82 -14.62
CA ALA A 32 -10.96 17.90 -13.75
C ALA A 32 -9.48 17.74 -14.14
N ALA A 33 -9.18 17.55 -15.42
CA ALA A 33 -7.81 17.39 -15.92
C ALA A 33 -6.96 18.65 -15.70
N GLY A 34 -7.52 19.84 -15.98
CA GLY A 34 -6.85 21.10 -15.71
C GLY A 34 -6.59 21.32 -14.21
N ALA A 35 -7.60 21.05 -13.37
CA ALA A 35 -7.49 21.19 -11.91
C ALA A 35 -6.46 20.23 -11.31
N GLN A 36 -6.46 18.95 -11.73
CA GLN A 36 -5.46 17.97 -11.28
C GLN A 36 -4.05 18.38 -11.66
N THR A 37 -3.86 18.90 -12.88
CA THR A 37 -2.55 19.38 -13.34
C THR A 37 -2.02 20.49 -12.43
N ILE A 38 -2.87 21.44 -12.04
CA ILE A 38 -2.48 22.52 -11.11
C ILE A 38 -2.21 21.97 -9.71
N ALA A 39 -3.16 21.20 -9.17
CA ALA A 39 -3.11 20.70 -7.80
C ALA A 39 -1.92 19.77 -7.55
N PHE A 40 -1.72 18.77 -8.40
CA PHE A 40 -0.69 17.74 -8.21
C PHE A 40 0.64 18.08 -8.88
N GLY A 41 0.62 18.84 -9.97
CA GLY A 41 1.84 19.24 -10.68
C GLY A 41 2.58 20.39 -10.01
N TYR A 42 1.88 21.27 -9.29
CA TYR A 42 2.47 22.52 -8.79
C TYR A 42 2.15 22.83 -7.33
N ILE A 43 0.89 22.71 -6.90
CA ILE A 43 0.53 23.02 -5.49
C ILE A 43 1.09 21.96 -4.54
N LYS A 44 0.92 20.66 -4.84
CA LYS A 44 1.40 19.56 -3.99
C LYS A 44 2.92 19.61 -3.76
N PRO A 45 3.79 19.68 -4.80
CA PRO A 45 5.24 19.74 -4.60
C PRO A 45 5.66 20.93 -3.73
N ASP A 46 4.96 22.04 -3.89
CA ASP A 46 5.20 23.26 -3.12
C ASP A 46 4.89 23.10 -1.63
N ILE A 47 3.73 22.52 -1.33
CA ILE A 47 3.30 22.20 0.04
C ILE A 47 4.24 21.16 0.65
N GLN A 48 4.66 20.15 -0.11
CA GLN A 48 5.61 19.14 0.38
C GLN A 48 6.98 19.74 0.71
N ALA A 49 7.46 20.70 -0.09
CA ALA A 49 8.76 21.34 0.13
C ALA A 49 8.74 22.36 1.28
N ARG A 50 7.64 23.12 1.43
CA ARG A 50 7.58 24.28 2.33
C ARG A 50 6.69 24.10 3.56
N GLY A 51 5.90 23.03 3.59
CA GLY A 51 4.93 22.76 4.65
C GLY A 51 4.01 23.96 4.91
N ALA A 52 3.88 24.35 6.17
CA ALA A 52 3.05 25.48 6.58
C ALA A 52 3.48 26.82 5.96
N THR A 53 4.74 26.97 5.56
CA THR A 53 5.26 28.19 4.91
C THR A 53 4.94 28.27 3.42
N SER A 54 4.28 27.25 2.84
CA SER A 54 3.81 27.31 1.46
C SER A 54 2.91 28.53 1.24
N SER A 55 3.14 29.27 0.16
CA SER A 55 2.27 30.38 -0.25
C SER A 55 0.82 29.95 -0.44
N PHE A 56 0.58 28.70 -0.87
CA PHE A 56 -0.77 28.16 -1.00
C PHE A 56 -1.42 27.90 0.35
N VAL A 57 -0.67 27.35 1.31
CA VAL A 57 -1.15 27.14 2.69
C VAL A 57 -1.40 28.47 3.40
N GLN A 58 -0.50 29.44 3.25
CA GLN A 58 -0.66 30.79 3.81
C GLN A 58 -1.88 31.50 3.21
N ALA A 59 -2.01 31.52 1.89
CA ALA A 59 -3.14 32.16 1.21
C ALA A 59 -4.50 31.50 1.55
N SER A 60 -4.51 30.21 1.90
CA SER A 60 -5.74 29.53 2.34
C SER A 60 -6.25 29.98 3.72
N GLY A 61 -5.41 30.67 4.52
CA GLY A 61 -5.72 31.01 5.91
C GLY A 61 -5.74 29.78 6.85
N LYS A 62 -5.29 28.60 6.40
CA LYS A 62 -5.32 27.35 7.17
C LYS A 62 -3.95 26.94 7.75
N ALA A 63 -2.94 27.81 7.72
CA ALA A 63 -1.59 27.47 8.17
C ALA A 63 -1.54 26.86 9.58
N ALA A 64 -2.23 27.47 10.56
CA ALA A 64 -2.30 26.94 11.92
C ALA A 64 -3.00 25.57 11.99
N ALA A 65 -4.10 25.39 11.24
CA ALA A 65 -4.85 24.14 11.22
C ALA A 65 -4.08 23.01 10.53
N LEU A 66 -3.21 23.34 9.57
CA LEU A 66 -2.42 22.38 8.81
C LEU A 66 -1.05 22.07 9.44
N GLN A 67 -0.60 22.86 10.42
CA GLN A 67 0.72 22.72 11.06
C GLN A 67 1.03 21.28 11.50
N GLY A 68 0.04 20.60 12.10
CA GLY A 68 0.19 19.22 12.57
C GLY A 68 0.55 18.23 11.48
N PHE A 69 0.06 18.42 10.24
CA PHE A 69 0.34 17.54 9.11
C PHE A 69 1.77 17.67 8.58
N PHE A 70 2.50 18.70 8.97
CA PHE A 70 3.92 18.89 8.62
C PHE A 70 4.87 18.44 9.73
N THR A 71 4.33 18.00 10.86
CA THR A 71 5.14 17.48 11.96
C THR A 71 5.53 16.03 11.66
N ARG A 72 6.81 15.70 11.79
CA ARG A 72 7.29 14.33 11.66
C ARG A 72 7.12 13.61 12.99
N PHE A 73 6.50 12.44 12.95
CA PHE A 73 6.34 11.56 14.11
C PHE A 73 7.03 10.24 13.84
N LEU A 74 7.62 9.64 14.87
CA LEU A 74 7.88 8.21 14.86
C LEU A 74 6.52 7.53 14.96
N PHE A 75 6.19 6.79 13.91
CA PHE A 75 4.86 6.21 13.77
C PHE A 75 4.64 5.03 14.70
N ASN A 76 5.70 4.25 14.93
CA ASN A 76 5.71 3.15 15.86
C ASN A 76 7.06 3.12 16.60
N CYS A 77 7.02 3.33 17.92
CA CYS A 77 8.21 3.28 18.77
C CYS A 77 8.47 1.90 19.39
N ASP A 78 7.57 0.94 19.17
CA ASP A 78 7.71 -0.44 19.64
C ASP A 78 8.59 -1.29 18.70
N GLN A 79 8.66 -0.88 17.42
CA GLN A 79 9.52 -1.50 16.40
C GLN A 79 10.93 -0.92 16.43
N TRP A 80 11.83 -1.47 15.62
CA TRP A 80 13.21 -0.99 15.47
C TRP A 80 13.34 0.49 15.09
N ASP A 81 12.32 1.12 14.52
CA ASP A 81 12.30 2.57 14.26
C ASP A 81 12.32 3.42 15.55
N GLY A 82 11.84 2.87 16.67
CA GLY A 82 11.98 3.48 18.01
C GLY A 82 13.37 3.34 18.63
N TYR A 83 14.20 2.41 18.11
CA TYR A 83 15.52 2.05 18.62
C TYR A 83 16.59 2.27 17.53
N ASN A 84 16.54 3.44 16.88
CA ASN A 84 17.35 3.71 15.69
C ASN A 84 18.86 3.69 16.00
N ALA A 85 19.28 4.06 17.20
CA ALA A 85 20.69 4.03 17.59
C ALA A 85 21.21 2.58 17.68
N GLU A 86 20.45 1.70 18.32
CA GLU A 86 20.74 0.27 18.47
C GLU A 86 20.70 -0.45 17.12
N ARG A 87 19.74 -0.12 16.26
CA ARG A 87 19.70 -0.64 14.88
C ARG A 87 20.97 -0.27 14.13
N LYS A 88 21.39 1.00 14.19
CA LYS A 88 22.61 1.48 13.52
C LYS A 88 23.86 0.78 14.06
N ASP A 89 23.97 0.61 15.37
CA ASP A 89 25.11 -0.09 15.99
C ASP A 89 25.19 -1.55 15.52
N LEU A 90 24.06 -2.27 15.51
CA LEU A 90 24.00 -3.63 15.01
C LEU A 90 24.37 -3.72 13.53
N MET A 91 23.82 -2.85 12.67
CA MET A 91 24.13 -2.87 11.24
C MET A 91 25.58 -2.48 10.95
N ALA A 92 26.14 -1.52 11.71
CA ALA A 92 27.53 -1.15 11.63
C ALA A 92 28.47 -2.31 12.04
N HIS A 93 28.10 -3.07 13.07
CA HIS A 93 28.83 -4.28 13.45
C HIS A 93 28.84 -5.33 12.33
N LEU A 94 27.67 -5.68 11.78
CA LEU A 94 27.56 -6.65 10.69
C LEU A 94 28.41 -6.24 9.48
N LYS A 95 28.32 -4.96 9.09
CA LYS A 95 29.06 -4.40 7.96
C LYS A 95 30.58 -4.38 8.19
N SER A 96 31.04 -3.85 9.33
CA SER A 96 32.47 -3.70 9.62
C SER A 96 33.18 -5.03 9.86
N ALA A 97 32.49 -6.02 10.43
CA ALA A 97 33.02 -7.37 10.63
C ALA A 97 32.91 -8.25 9.37
N GLY A 98 32.31 -7.76 8.28
CA GLY A 98 32.13 -8.52 7.04
C GLY A 98 31.17 -9.71 7.18
N ILE A 99 30.23 -9.64 8.12
CA ILE A 99 29.22 -10.68 8.35
C ILE A 99 28.17 -10.57 7.26
N ARG A 100 28.04 -11.62 6.44
CA ARG A 100 27.10 -11.69 5.31
C ARG A 100 26.03 -12.76 5.57
N ASN A 101 25.04 -12.83 4.68
CA ASN A 101 23.94 -13.81 4.73
C ASN A 101 23.06 -13.67 5.98
N VAL A 102 22.86 -12.44 6.44
CA VAL A 102 22.00 -12.15 7.58
C VAL A 102 20.57 -11.93 7.08
N VAL A 103 19.64 -12.69 7.65
CA VAL A 103 18.20 -12.60 7.36
C VAL A 103 17.46 -12.60 8.69
N ALA A 104 16.61 -11.60 8.93
CA ALA A 104 15.66 -11.60 10.02
C ALA A 104 14.36 -12.28 9.59
N LEU A 105 13.80 -13.07 10.50
CA LEU A 105 12.46 -13.65 10.39
C LEU A 105 11.62 -13.01 11.50
N THR A 106 10.67 -12.17 11.14
CA THR A 106 9.95 -11.29 12.06
C THR A 106 8.44 -11.50 11.98
N GLY A 107 7.71 -10.94 12.94
CA GLY A 107 6.26 -11.00 13.07
C GLY A 107 5.74 -9.72 13.70
N ASP A 108 4.79 -9.82 14.63
CA ASP A 108 4.17 -8.71 15.40
C ASP A 108 3.33 -7.72 14.56
N LEU A 109 3.84 -7.28 13.42
CA LEU A 109 3.19 -6.29 12.55
C LEU A 109 1.86 -6.77 11.92
N HIS A 110 1.57 -8.08 11.97
CA HIS A 110 0.36 -8.70 11.40
C HIS A 110 0.15 -8.42 9.89
N CYS A 111 1.24 -8.43 9.14
CA CYS A 111 1.24 -8.42 7.69
C CYS A 111 2.37 -9.29 7.14
N PHE A 112 2.35 -9.57 5.85
CA PHE A 112 3.56 -10.00 5.17
C PHE A 112 4.34 -8.80 4.64
N ASP A 113 5.65 -8.79 4.83
CA ASP A 113 6.57 -7.81 4.25
C ASP A 113 7.91 -8.48 3.94
N ALA A 114 8.59 -8.00 2.90
CA ALA A 114 9.94 -8.35 2.57
C ALA A 114 10.70 -7.09 2.15
N GLY A 115 11.88 -6.89 2.73
CA GLY A 115 12.68 -5.71 2.49
C GLY A 115 14.14 -5.88 2.87
N VAL A 116 14.91 -4.82 2.70
CA VAL A 116 16.31 -4.76 3.14
C VAL A 116 16.44 -3.80 4.31
N VAL A 117 17.32 -4.13 5.25
CA VAL A 117 17.70 -3.23 6.34
C VAL A 117 19.00 -2.54 5.94
N MET A 118 19.01 -1.22 6.05
CA MET A 118 20.13 -0.39 5.64
C MET A 118 21.10 -0.19 6.81
N ASP A 119 22.37 0.07 6.51
CA ASP A 119 23.37 0.45 7.51
C ASP A 119 22.97 1.69 8.31
N ASP A 120 22.52 2.72 7.60
CA ASP A 120 21.90 3.91 8.16
C ASP A 120 20.81 4.42 7.21
N HIS A 121 19.54 4.27 7.60
CA HIS A 121 18.39 4.73 6.81
C HIS A 121 18.34 6.25 6.58
N ASP A 122 19.06 7.05 7.38
CA ASP A 122 19.14 8.51 7.27
C ASP A 122 20.31 8.97 6.39
N ALA A 123 21.20 8.05 5.98
CA ALA A 123 22.34 8.40 5.16
C ALA A 123 21.93 8.84 3.75
N ALA A 124 22.70 9.74 3.15
CA ALA A 124 22.46 10.19 1.76
C ALA A 124 22.63 9.06 0.73
N SER A 125 23.44 8.05 1.03
CA SER A 125 23.65 6.87 0.19
C SER A 125 23.70 5.61 1.07
N PRO A 126 22.54 5.17 1.58
CA PRO A 126 22.47 4.03 2.49
C PRO A 126 22.81 2.74 1.74
N GLN A 127 23.42 1.78 2.43
CA GLN A 127 23.80 0.47 1.88
C GLN A 127 23.01 -0.66 2.56
N PRO A 128 22.42 -1.61 1.82
CA PRO A 128 21.71 -2.73 2.41
C PRO A 128 22.70 -3.69 3.10
N VAL A 129 22.38 -4.10 4.33
CA VAL A 129 23.24 -4.95 5.18
C VAL A 129 22.63 -6.33 5.41
N MET A 130 21.31 -6.39 5.54
CA MET A 130 20.57 -7.64 5.74
C MET A 130 19.19 -7.59 5.09
N VAL A 131 18.51 -8.74 5.05
CA VAL A 131 17.11 -8.84 4.62
C VAL A 131 16.21 -9.05 5.83
N ASP A 132 15.02 -8.46 5.81
CA ASP A 132 13.96 -8.75 6.78
C ASP A 132 12.75 -9.37 6.07
N LEU A 133 12.23 -10.45 6.66
CA LEU A 133 11.05 -11.17 6.19
C LEU A 133 10.02 -11.20 7.32
N VAL A 134 8.99 -10.35 7.19
CA VAL A 134 7.91 -10.23 8.16
C VAL A 134 6.78 -11.19 7.81
N THR A 135 6.29 -11.92 8.80
CA THR A 135 5.18 -12.86 8.66
C THR A 135 3.91 -12.34 9.31
N ALA A 136 2.78 -12.59 8.64
CA ALA A 136 1.46 -12.23 9.15
C ALA A 136 1.10 -13.01 10.42
N GLY A 137 0.08 -12.54 11.15
CA GLY A 137 -0.50 -13.30 12.24
C GLY A 137 -1.33 -14.48 11.70
N MET A 138 -1.28 -15.64 12.34
CA MET A 138 -2.12 -16.79 11.96
C MET A 138 -3.61 -16.52 12.16
N SER A 139 -3.97 -15.80 13.22
CA SER A 139 -5.36 -15.51 13.60
C SER A 139 -5.59 -14.07 14.04
N SER A 140 -4.54 -13.27 14.16
CA SER A 140 -4.65 -11.86 14.55
C SER A 140 -5.38 -11.05 13.48
N GLU A 141 -5.95 -9.91 13.89
CA GLU A 141 -6.40 -8.91 12.93
C GLU A 141 -5.20 -8.30 12.21
N SER A 142 -5.41 -7.98 10.93
CA SER A 142 -4.35 -7.54 10.02
C SER A 142 -3.95 -6.08 10.26
N LEU A 143 -2.71 -5.74 9.88
CA LEU A 143 -2.21 -4.35 9.92
C LEU A 143 -3.18 -3.37 9.24
N PHE A 144 -3.71 -3.78 8.08
CA PHE A 144 -4.72 -3.03 7.34
C PHE A 144 -5.94 -2.69 8.20
N THR A 145 -6.45 -3.66 8.97
CA THR A 145 -7.65 -3.48 9.79
C THR A 145 -7.42 -2.42 10.87
N PHE A 146 -6.27 -2.45 11.54
CA PHE A 146 -5.92 -1.44 12.54
C PHE A 146 -5.90 -0.02 11.95
N TYR A 147 -5.26 0.17 10.79
CA TYR A 147 -5.22 1.49 10.17
C TYR A 147 -6.56 1.92 9.58
N ALA A 148 -7.32 0.99 9.02
CA ALA A 148 -8.64 1.29 8.48
C ALA A 148 -9.59 1.74 9.59
N ASP A 149 -9.52 1.13 10.79
CA ASP A 149 -10.27 1.57 11.96
C ASP A 149 -9.80 2.95 12.45
N ALA A 150 -8.49 3.14 12.60
CA ALA A 150 -7.91 4.39 13.08
C ALA A 150 -8.23 5.58 12.17
N VAL A 151 -8.02 5.46 10.85
CA VAL A 151 -8.29 6.56 9.91
C VAL A 151 -9.78 6.83 9.79
N GLY A 152 -10.61 5.78 9.81
CA GLY A 152 -12.07 5.89 9.75
C GLY A 152 -12.64 6.64 10.96
N ALA A 153 -12.02 6.51 12.12
CA ALA A 153 -12.37 7.26 13.32
C ALA A 153 -11.92 8.74 13.29
N VAL A 154 -10.87 9.06 12.53
CA VAL A 154 -10.31 10.42 12.44
C VAL A 154 -11.02 11.26 11.37
N SER A 155 -11.10 10.75 10.13
CA SER A 155 -11.70 11.49 9.02
C SER A 155 -12.07 10.59 7.85
N PRO A 156 -13.34 10.60 7.39
CA PRO A 156 -13.75 9.92 6.16
C PRO A 156 -12.98 10.39 4.93
N ASP A 157 -12.54 11.65 4.89
CA ASP A 157 -11.81 12.21 3.75
C ASP A 157 -10.40 11.62 3.63
N LEU A 158 -9.81 11.19 4.76
CA LEU A 158 -8.50 10.53 4.80
C LEU A 158 -8.59 9.03 4.60
N ALA A 159 -9.79 8.44 4.72
CA ALA A 159 -9.99 7.00 4.65
C ALA A 159 -9.45 6.40 3.35
N THR A 160 -9.58 7.10 2.22
CA THR A 160 -9.10 6.64 0.90
C THR A 160 -7.59 6.48 0.79
N LEU A 161 -6.81 6.99 1.75
CA LEU A 161 -5.38 6.68 1.86
C LEU A 161 -5.14 5.26 2.37
N ILE A 162 -6.13 4.62 2.99
CA ILE A 162 -6.01 3.28 3.58
C ILE A 162 -7.03 2.32 2.96
N TYR A 163 -8.30 2.72 2.84
CA TYR A 163 -9.36 1.89 2.30
C TYR A 163 -10.41 2.64 1.48
N TYR A 164 -11.06 1.91 0.57
CA TYR A 164 -12.23 2.38 -0.17
C TYR A 164 -13.49 1.60 0.23
N PRO A 165 -14.59 2.24 0.64
CA PRO A 165 -15.85 1.56 0.89
C PRO A 165 -16.43 0.99 -0.41
N LEU A 166 -16.62 -0.32 -0.49
CA LEU A 166 -17.12 -1.01 -1.68
C LEU A 166 -18.36 -1.83 -1.31
N SER A 167 -19.49 -1.55 -1.96
CA SER A 167 -20.74 -2.30 -1.82
C SER A 167 -21.00 -3.11 -3.08
N VAL A 168 -21.07 -4.43 -2.96
CA VAL A 168 -21.19 -5.36 -4.09
C VAL A 168 -22.47 -6.18 -3.94
N PRO A 169 -23.51 -5.90 -4.74
CA PRO A 169 -24.71 -6.74 -4.78
C PRO A 169 -24.37 -8.13 -5.33
N VAL A 170 -24.75 -9.18 -4.61
CA VAL A 170 -24.56 -10.58 -4.99
C VAL A 170 -25.93 -11.24 -5.08
N SER A 171 -26.33 -11.61 -6.29
CA SER A 171 -27.65 -12.19 -6.57
C SER A 171 -27.91 -13.43 -5.71
N GLY A 172 -29.07 -13.46 -5.04
CA GLY A 172 -29.47 -14.57 -4.16
C GLY A 172 -28.73 -14.66 -2.82
N VAL A 173 -27.81 -13.74 -2.53
CA VAL A 173 -27.02 -13.72 -1.28
C VAL A 173 -27.27 -12.43 -0.49
N GLY A 174 -27.23 -11.26 -1.15
CA GLY A 174 -27.38 -9.96 -0.51
C GLY A 174 -26.29 -8.98 -0.95
N THR A 175 -26.05 -7.93 -0.18
CA THR A 175 -25.00 -6.93 -0.48
C THR A 175 -23.78 -7.17 0.39
N LEU A 176 -22.65 -7.43 -0.26
CA LEU A 176 -21.34 -7.53 0.38
C LEU A 176 -20.75 -6.12 0.55
N ASN A 177 -20.52 -5.70 1.79
CA ASN A 177 -19.87 -4.43 2.09
C ASN A 177 -18.43 -4.67 2.55
N LEU A 178 -17.48 -4.05 1.85
CA LEU A 178 -16.05 -4.22 2.08
C LEU A 178 -15.39 -2.88 2.34
N ARG A 179 -14.35 -2.90 3.19
CA ARG A 179 -13.28 -1.91 3.16
C ARG A 179 -12.20 -2.45 2.24
N PHE A 180 -12.20 -2.02 0.99
CA PHE A 180 -11.23 -2.45 -0.01
C PHE A 180 -9.85 -1.87 0.34
N ASN A 181 -8.80 -2.71 0.34
CA ASN A 181 -7.48 -2.33 0.82
C ASN A 181 -6.70 -1.48 -0.19
N LEU A 182 -6.66 -0.16 0.02
CA LEU A 182 -5.79 0.75 -0.73
C LEU A 182 -4.41 0.91 -0.08
N PHE A 183 -4.26 0.48 1.16
CA PHE A 183 -3.05 0.67 1.96
C PHE A 183 -1.83 -0.02 1.34
N ASP A 184 -2.02 -1.25 0.83
CA ASP A 184 -0.97 -1.96 0.08
C ASP A 184 -0.41 -1.11 -1.05
N TYR A 185 -1.25 -0.38 -1.79
CA TYR A 185 -0.79 0.47 -2.90
C TYR A 185 -0.20 1.78 -2.42
N THR A 186 -0.75 2.41 -1.38
CA THR A 186 -0.13 3.64 -0.85
C THR A 186 1.30 3.41 -0.34
N MET A 187 1.54 2.27 0.29
CA MET A 187 2.85 1.87 0.78
C MET A 187 3.73 1.23 -0.29
N ALA A 188 3.16 0.48 -1.24
CA ALA A 188 3.93 -0.14 -2.31
C ALA A 188 4.19 0.84 -3.46
N GLY A 189 5.38 0.77 -4.05
CA GLY A 189 5.72 1.60 -5.20
C GLY A 189 5.11 1.18 -6.53
N SER A 190 4.38 0.07 -6.59
CA SER A 190 3.93 -0.55 -7.84
C SER A 190 2.44 -0.32 -8.07
N PRO A 191 2.03 0.42 -9.11
CA PRO A 191 0.63 0.58 -9.46
C PRO A 191 -0.03 -0.76 -9.81
N PRO A 192 -1.28 -1.02 -9.37
CA PRO A 192 -1.97 -2.26 -9.70
C PRO A 192 -2.39 -2.34 -11.17
N THR A 193 -2.52 -3.58 -11.66
CA THR A 193 -3.33 -3.93 -12.82
C THR A 193 -4.76 -4.22 -12.38
N LEU A 194 -5.71 -4.29 -13.30
CA LEU A 194 -7.07 -4.70 -12.98
C LEU A 194 -7.13 -6.09 -12.33
N ASP A 195 -6.28 -7.01 -12.81
CA ASP A 195 -6.20 -8.38 -12.30
C ASP A 195 -5.66 -8.41 -10.87
N SER A 196 -4.56 -7.70 -10.60
CA SER A 196 -3.98 -7.68 -9.25
C SER A 196 -4.86 -6.94 -8.25
N LEU A 197 -5.60 -5.92 -8.70
CA LEU A 197 -6.61 -5.22 -7.89
C LEU A 197 -7.76 -6.15 -7.51
N ALA A 198 -8.34 -6.88 -8.47
CA ALA A 198 -9.42 -7.81 -8.19
C ALA A 198 -8.95 -8.97 -7.30
N GLU A 199 -7.78 -9.53 -7.58
CA GLU A 199 -7.24 -10.67 -6.84
C GLU A 199 -6.91 -10.32 -5.38
N GLN A 200 -6.46 -9.09 -5.10
CA GLN A 200 -6.24 -8.62 -3.73
C GLN A 200 -7.50 -8.77 -2.85
N ALA A 201 -8.68 -8.57 -3.41
CA ALA A 201 -9.94 -8.66 -2.68
C ALA A 201 -10.40 -10.09 -2.39
N ARG A 202 -9.81 -11.13 -3.00
CA ARG A 202 -10.30 -12.51 -2.94
C ARG A 202 -10.62 -12.98 -1.53
N VAL A 203 -9.65 -12.86 -0.61
CA VAL A 203 -9.80 -13.35 0.77
C VAL A 203 -10.94 -12.61 1.50
N ARG A 204 -11.04 -11.29 1.33
CA ARG A 204 -12.10 -10.48 1.94
C ARG A 204 -13.47 -10.80 1.35
N VAL A 205 -13.56 -10.92 0.02
CA VAL A 205 -14.80 -11.32 -0.67
C VAL A 205 -15.25 -12.68 -0.19
N ARG A 206 -14.37 -13.67 -0.18
CA ARG A 206 -14.68 -15.02 0.30
C ARG A 206 -15.18 -15.01 1.75
N SER A 207 -14.48 -14.31 2.64
CA SER A 207 -14.86 -14.23 4.06
C SER A 207 -16.21 -13.52 4.27
N GLY A 208 -16.48 -12.46 3.51
CA GLY A 208 -17.75 -11.74 3.59
C GLY A 208 -18.91 -12.53 3.00
N LEU A 209 -18.69 -13.28 1.92
CA LEU A 209 -19.69 -14.21 1.38
C LEU A 209 -20.03 -15.32 2.39
N ALA A 210 -19.04 -15.85 3.10
CA ALA A 210 -19.26 -16.82 4.17
C ALA A 210 -20.10 -16.21 5.30
N ALA A 211 -19.81 -14.96 5.69
CA ALA A 211 -20.60 -14.22 6.69
C ALA A 211 -22.04 -13.95 6.23
N LEU A 212 -22.29 -13.83 4.93
CA LEU A 212 -23.63 -13.73 4.34
C LEU A 212 -24.31 -15.10 4.15
N GLY A 213 -23.69 -16.20 4.60
CA GLY A 213 -24.31 -17.53 4.61
C GLY A 213 -24.10 -18.35 3.34
N VAL A 214 -23.19 -17.96 2.44
CA VAL A 214 -22.81 -18.80 1.30
C VAL A 214 -22.14 -20.08 1.83
N PRO A 215 -22.62 -21.28 1.45
CA PRO A 215 -22.02 -22.54 1.92
C PRO A 215 -20.57 -22.70 1.48
N GLU A 216 -19.73 -23.31 2.32
CA GLU A 216 -18.29 -23.54 2.06
C GLU A 216 -18.03 -24.15 0.68
N ALA A 217 -18.85 -25.12 0.27
CA ALA A 217 -18.74 -25.79 -1.03
C ALA A 217 -18.97 -24.87 -2.26
N ALA A 218 -19.64 -23.73 -2.06
CA ALA A 218 -19.92 -22.75 -3.11
C ALA A 218 -19.00 -21.51 -3.05
N LEU A 219 -18.28 -21.29 -1.94
CA LEU A 219 -17.55 -20.04 -1.68
C LEU A 219 -16.54 -19.68 -2.76
N ASP A 220 -15.71 -20.63 -3.21
CA ASP A 220 -14.64 -20.32 -4.16
C ASP A 220 -15.19 -19.97 -5.55
N ALA A 221 -16.25 -20.66 -5.98
CA ALA A 221 -16.94 -20.40 -7.22
C ALA A 221 -17.67 -19.05 -7.18
N THR A 222 -18.42 -18.77 -6.12
CA THR A 222 -19.12 -17.49 -5.92
C THR A 222 -18.12 -16.34 -5.81
N THR A 223 -17.01 -16.52 -5.08
CA THR A 223 -15.93 -15.52 -4.98
C THR A 223 -15.39 -15.17 -6.37
N SER A 224 -15.08 -16.18 -7.17
CA SER A 224 -14.52 -15.97 -8.52
C SER A 224 -15.53 -15.26 -9.45
N ALA A 225 -16.82 -15.59 -9.33
CA ALA A 225 -17.89 -14.89 -10.07
C ALA A 225 -18.02 -13.42 -9.64
N VAL A 226 -17.93 -13.13 -8.34
CA VAL A 226 -17.96 -11.75 -7.81
C VAL A 226 -16.75 -10.96 -8.30
N LEU A 227 -15.54 -11.53 -8.28
CA LEU A 227 -14.34 -10.86 -8.80
C LEU A 227 -14.46 -10.58 -10.31
N ALA A 228 -15.00 -11.51 -11.09
CA ALA A 228 -15.27 -11.29 -12.50
C ALA A 228 -16.29 -10.15 -12.72
N GLY A 229 -17.34 -10.08 -11.90
CA GLY A 229 -18.31 -8.99 -11.90
C GLY A 229 -17.68 -7.64 -11.59
N LEU A 230 -16.82 -7.56 -10.56
CA LEU A 230 -16.07 -6.35 -10.24
C LEU A 230 -15.22 -5.88 -11.43
N LYS A 231 -14.53 -6.80 -12.12
CA LYS A 231 -13.73 -6.44 -13.30
C LYS A 231 -14.56 -5.88 -14.46
N ALA A 232 -15.84 -6.26 -14.55
CA ALA A 232 -16.75 -5.76 -15.58
C ALA A 232 -17.43 -4.43 -15.19
N ASP A 233 -17.42 -4.05 -13.91
CA ASP A 233 -18.02 -2.81 -13.42
C ASP A 233 -17.08 -1.61 -13.66
N PRO A 234 -17.49 -0.55 -14.39
CA PRO A 234 -16.69 0.66 -14.58
C PRO A 234 -16.29 1.38 -13.29
N ALA A 235 -17.11 1.31 -12.23
CA ALA A 235 -16.78 1.90 -10.94
C ALA A 235 -15.53 1.24 -10.33
N PHE A 236 -15.37 -0.07 -10.50
CA PHE A 236 -14.20 -0.79 -10.04
C PHE A 236 -13.05 -0.74 -11.06
N SER A 237 -13.32 -1.12 -12.30
CA SER A 237 -12.31 -1.31 -13.35
C SER A 237 -11.68 -0.01 -13.85
N THR A 238 -12.36 1.13 -13.70
CA THR A 238 -11.84 2.45 -14.10
C THR A 238 -11.62 3.35 -12.90
N GLN A 239 -12.64 3.58 -12.07
CA GLN A 239 -12.54 4.59 -11.02
C GLN A 239 -11.66 4.13 -9.86
N LEU A 240 -11.95 2.97 -9.26
CA LEU A 240 -11.13 2.44 -8.16
C LEU A 240 -9.72 2.06 -8.62
N LEU A 241 -9.59 1.45 -9.81
CA LEU A 241 -8.27 1.18 -10.40
C LEU A 241 -7.47 2.47 -10.59
N GLY A 242 -8.07 3.50 -11.20
CA GLY A 242 -7.41 4.80 -11.42
C GLY A 242 -7.00 5.46 -10.10
N LEU A 243 -7.86 5.39 -9.07
CA LEU A 243 -7.52 5.87 -7.73
C LEU A 243 -6.32 5.10 -7.14
N ALA A 244 -6.36 3.76 -7.15
CA ALA A 244 -5.28 2.94 -6.63
C ALA A 244 -3.95 3.18 -7.36
N GLN A 245 -3.98 3.41 -8.67
CA GLN A 245 -2.81 3.78 -9.47
C GLN A 245 -2.26 5.16 -9.13
N GLN A 246 -3.13 6.15 -8.87
CA GLN A 246 -2.72 7.49 -8.46
C GLN A 246 -2.12 7.51 -7.04
N LEU A 247 -2.65 6.66 -6.17
CA LEU A 247 -2.19 6.51 -4.79
C LEU A 247 -0.94 5.63 -4.67
N ALA A 248 -0.58 4.89 -5.71
CA ALA A 248 0.55 3.98 -5.67
C ALA A 248 1.86 4.70 -5.29
N GLY A 249 2.45 4.29 -4.17
CA GLY A 249 3.74 4.76 -3.69
C GLY A 249 3.79 6.20 -3.19
N ILE A 250 2.64 6.84 -2.92
CA ILE A 250 2.62 8.21 -2.38
C ILE A 250 3.32 8.32 -1.02
N SER A 251 3.37 7.22 -0.27
CA SER A 251 4.06 7.07 1.01
C SER A 251 5.05 5.91 0.97
N LYS A 252 5.62 5.62 -0.21
CA LYS A 252 6.51 4.48 -0.41
C LYS A 252 7.70 4.56 0.56
N ASN A 253 7.84 3.53 1.38
CA ASN A 253 9.09 3.25 2.06
C ASN A 253 10.06 2.60 1.02
N PRO A 254 11.18 3.25 0.65
CA PRO A 254 12.06 2.73 -0.39
C PRO A 254 12.77 1.41 -0.01
N TRP A 255 12.73 1.02 1.27
CA TRP A 255 13.38 -0.17 1.80
C TRP A 255 12.47 -1.40 1.84
N ILE A 256 11.14 -1.19 1.72
CA ILE A 256 10.14 -2.24 1.56
C ILE A 256 10.08 -2.64 0.09
N LYS A 257 10.36 -3.91 -0.19
CA LYS A 257 10.30 -4.46 -1.55
C LYS A 257 8.89 -4.89 -1.92
N TRP A 258 8.18 -5.50 -0.97
CA TRP A 258 6.83 -6.01 -1.15
C TRP A 258 6.13 -6.16 0.20
N ALA A 259 4.86 -5.79 0.27
CA ALA A 259 4.02 -5.99 1.45
C ALA A 259 2.62 -6.48 1.07
N SER A 260 2.00 -7.21 1.98
CA SER A 260 0.57 -7.53 1.98
C SER A 260 0.01 -7.30 3.37
N THR A 261 -0.66 -6.16 3.55
CA THR A 261 -1.11 -5.63 4.84
C THR A 261 -2.39 -6.25 5.35
N ASP A 262 -3.12 -6.97 4.49
CA ASP A 262 -4.38 -7.62 4.82
C ASP A 262 -4.33 -9.14 4.65
N ALA A 263 -3.47 -9.77 5.44
CA ALA A 263 -3.26 -11.21 5.40
C ALA A 263 -3.32 -11.83 6.80
N GLN A 264 -3.79 -13.07 6.84
CA GLN A 264 -3.47 -14.04 7.91
C GLN A 264 -2.63 -15.14 7.29
N GLY A 265 -1.65 -15.68 8.03
CA GLY A 265 -0.89 -16.82 7.55
C GLY A 265 0.49 -16.98 8.15
N TYR A 266 1.37 -17.69 7.44
CA TYR A 266 2.69 -18.07 7.91
C TYR A 266 3.72 -18.13 6.77
N GLY A 267 5.00 -18.05 7.11
CA GLY A 267 6.12 -18.28 6.20
C GLY A 267 6.69 -19.69 6.34
N VAL A 268 7.08 -20.30 5.23
CA VAL A 268 7.87 -21.55 5.21
C VAL A 268 9.25 -21.25 4.66
N VAL A 269 10.27 -21.34 5.50
CA VAL A 269 11.65 -21.01 5.14
C VAL A 269 12.43 -22.28 4.81
N THR A 270 13.09 -22.28 3.65
CA THR A 270 14.04 -23.29 3.22
C THR A 270 15.41 -22.63 3.03
N ILE A 271 16.43 -23.15 3.71
CA ILE A 271 17.80 -22.66 3.64
C ILE A 271 18.68 -23.75 3.03
N THR A 272 19.46 -23.38 2.03
CA THR A 272 20.45 -24.26 1.39
C THR A 272 21.80 -23.53 1.32
N PRO A 273 22.89 -24.22 0.95
CA PRO A 273 24.15 -23.54 0.65
C PRO A 273 24.05 -22.49 -0.48
N ASP A 274 23.01 -22.56 -1.33
CA ASP A 274 22.80 -21.69 -2.49
C ASP A 274 21.87 -20.49 -2.20
N GLY A 275 21.28 -20.40 -1.00
CA GLY A 275 20.46 -19.27 -0.59
C GLY A 275 19.33 -19.60 0.38
N LEU A 276 18.40 -18.66 0.51
CA LEU A 276 17.19 -18.80 1.33
C LEU A 276 15.95 -18.50 0.48
N ASN A 277 14.95 -19.37 0.58
CA ASN A 277 13.61 -19.13 0.06
C ASN A 277 12.61 -19.12 1.21
N CYS A 278 11.75 -18.12 1.26
CA CYS A 278 10.60 -18.07 2.15
C CYS A 278 9.31 -18.05 1.34
N VAL A 279 8.48 -19.08 1.50
CA VAL A 279 7.14 -19.12 0.90
C VAL A 279 6.15 -18.54 1.92
N PHE A 280 5.69 -17.32 1.69
CA PHE A 280 4.56 -16.73 2.40
C PHE A 280 3.27 -17.41 1.95
N LYS A 281 2.51 -17.93 2.91
CA LYS A 281 1.24 -18.62 2.68
C LYS A 281 0.12 -17.82 3.33
N THR A 282 -0.67 -17.12 2.52
CA THR A 282 -1.88 -16.45 3.02
C THR A 282 -2.99 -17.47 3.15
N LEU A 283 -3.72 -17.41 4.24
CA LEU A 283 -4.83 -18.31 4.54
C LEU A 283 -6.16 -17.73 4.09
N ASN A 284 -7.07 -18.62 3.73
CA ASN A 284 -8.48 -18.30 3.77
C ASN A 284 -8.89 -18.12 5.25
N ARG A 285 -9.70 -17.09 5.52
CA ARG A 285 -10.27 -16.88 6.85
C ARG A 285 -11.31 -17.95 7.17
N LEU A 286 -11.60 -18.11 8.46
CA LEU A 286 -12.68 -19.00 8.92
C LEU A 286 -14.01 -18.64 8.25
N ALA A 287 -14.78 -19.66 7.89
CA ALA A 287 -16.17 -19.53 7.46
C ALA A 287 -17.07 -19.70 8.68
N GLY A 288 -17.41 -18.58 9.33
CA GLY A 288 -17.99 -18.60 10.68
C GLY A 288 -16.97 -19.15 11.69
N ASN A 289 -17.30 -20.24 12.37
CA ASN A 289 -16.41 -20.89 13.34
C ASN A 289 -15.72 -22.15 12.80
N GLN A 290 -15.78 -22.38 11.48
CA GLN A 290 -15.21 -23.57 10.85
C GLN A 290 -13.97 -23.22 10.03
N ALA A 291 -12.99 -24.12 10.03
CA ALA A 291 -11.84 -24.03 9.15
C ALA A 291 -12.28 -24.17 7.69
N PRO A 292 -11.71 -23.39 6.76
CA PRO A 292 -12.01 -23.52 5.34
C PRO A 292 -11.49 -24.86 4.80
N ALA A 293 -12.20 -25.43 3.83
CA ALA A 293 -11.79 -26.67 3.16
C ALA A 293 -10.45 -26.47 2.40
N ASN A 294 -10.33 -25.30 1.74
CA ASN A 294 -9.09 -24.84 1.13
C ASN A 294 -8.40 -23.85 2.06
N VAL A 295 -7.39 -24.30 2.79
CA VAL A 295 -6.73 -23.49 3.82
C VAL A 295 -5.84 -22.40 3.24
N ILE A 296 -5.05 -22.72 2.20
CA ILE A 296 -4.14 -21.76 1.57
C ILE A 296 -4.87 -21.02 0.45
N ALA A 297 -4.93 -19.70 0.56
CA ALA A 297 -5.56 -18.82 -0.43
C ALA A 297 -4.62 -18.41 -1.55
N ARG A 298 -3.35 -18.13 -1.22
CA ARG A 298 -2.30 -17.71 -2.16
C ARG A 298 -0.92 -17.99 -1.60
N THR A 299 0.06 -18.08 -2.49
CA THR A 299 1.47 -18.22 -2.09
C THR A 299 2.37 -17.25 -2.83
N LEU A 300 3.32 -16.66 -2.12
CA LEU A 300 4.36 -15.82 -2.70
C LEU A 300 5.71 -16.18 -2.09
N THR A 301 6.74 -16.30 -2.92
CA THR A 301 8.09 -16.69 -2.54
C THR A 301 9.01 -15.47 -2.53
N ALA A 302 9.65 -15.21 -1.40
CA ALA A 302 10.81 -14.34 -1.29
C ALA A 302 12.09 -15.17 -1.46
N SER A 303 12.94 -14.81 -2.41
CA SER A 303 14.22 -15.47 -2.68
C SER A 303 15.39 -14.55 -2.34
N ILE A 304 16.35 -15.05 -1.57
CA ILE A 304 17.54 -14.32 -1.12
C ILE A 304 18.78 -15.08 -1.59
N PRO A 305 19.60 -14.50 -2.49
CA PRO A 305 20.83 -15.11 -2.95
C PRO A 305 21.94 -15.04 -1.90
N VAL A 306 22.90 -15.95 -1.99
CA VAL A 306 24.10 -15.94 -1.13
C VAL A 306 24.91 -14.66 -1.36
N ASN A 307 25.48 -14.14 -0.28
CA ASN A 307 26.38 -13.01 -0.15
C ASN A 307 25.77 -11.67 -0.59
N ALA A 308 24.45 -11.54 -0.65
CA ALA A 308 23.78 -10.29 -0.99
C ALA A 308 22.60 -10.00 -0.06
N ALA A 309 22.55 -8.77 0.46
CA ALA A 309 21.37 -8.22 1.12
C ALA A 309 20.37 -7.75 0.05
N ALA A 310 19.69 -8.71 -0.56
CA ALA A 310 18.72 -8.47 -1.63
C ALA A 310 17.62 -9.53 -1.58
N VAL A 311 16.40 -9.14 -1.94
CA VAL A 311 15.25 -10.04 -2.00
C VAL A 311 14.49 -9.84 -3.31
N THR A 312 14.14 -10.95 -3.95
CA THR A 312 13.23 -10.98 -5.10
C THR A 312 11.96 -11.72 -4.76
N MET A 313 10.85 -11.28 -5.35
CA MET A 313 9.53 -11.88 -5.12
C MET A 313 9.11 -12.65 -6.38
N SER A 314 8.60 -13.86 -6.21
CA SER A 314 8.07 -14.70 -7.29
C SER A 314 6.92 -15.56 -6.76
N GLY A 315 5.93 -15.86 -7.60
CA GLY A 315 4.69 -16.52 -7.17
C GLY A 315 3.48 -15.80 -7.74
N ASP A 316 2.30 -16.16 -7.26
CA ASP A 316 1.00 -15.79 -7.85
C ASP A 316 0.89 -14.31 -8.26
#